data_AF-A0A956VWE8-F1
#
_entry.id   AF-A0A956VWE8-F1
#
_cell.length_a   1.000
_cell.length_b   1.000
_cell.length_c   1.000
_cell.angle_alpha   90.00
_cell.angle_beta   90.00
_cell.angle_gamma   90.00
#
_symmetry.space_group_name_H-M   'P 1'
#
loop_
_entity.id
_entity.type
_entity.pdbx_description
1 polymer ?
#
loop_
_entity_poly.entity_id
_entity_poly.type
_entity_poly.pdbx_seq_one_letter_code
_entity_poly.pdbx_strand_id
1 'polypeptide(L)'
;MTLDARIPEGPIEEKWEKARFDLRLVNPANKRRFTVIVVGTGLAGASAAATLAELGYNVKAFTFHDSPRRAHSIAAQGGINAA
;
A
#
# COMPACT_ATOMS: atom_id res chain seq x y z
N MET A 1 -28.96 -8.10 9.45
CA MET A 1 -27.70 -7.80 8.75
C MET A 1 -26.71 -8.89 9.13
N THR A 2 -26.32 -9.72 8.17
CA THR A 2 -25.42 -10.87 8.45
C THR A 2 -23.98 -10.38 8.37
N LEU A 3 -23.22 -10.55 9.46
CA LEU A 3 -21.80 -10.20 9.47
C LEU A 3 -21.01 -11.33 8.81
N ASP A 4 -20.43 -11.04 7.66
CA ASP A 4 -19.52 -11.94 6.95
C ASP A 4 -18.08 -11.53 7.24
N ALA A 5 -17.37 -12.37 8.00
CA ALA A 5 -15.98 -12.14 8.35
C ALA A 5 -14.99 -12.54 7.24
N ARG A 6 -15.46 -13.16 6.14
CA ARG A 6 -14.64 -13.64 5.01
C ARG A 6 -13.40 -14.43 5.45
N ILE A 7 -13.59 -15.29 6.45
CA ILE A 7 -12.52 -16.13 6.97
C ILE A 7 -12.08 -17.09 5.87
N PRO A 8 -10.78 -17.19 5.54
CA PRO A 8 -10.32 -18.11 4.51
C PRO A 8 -10.65 -19.57 4.87
N GLU A 9 -10.90 -20.37 3.83
CA GLU A 9 -11.23 -21.78 3.97
C GLU A 9 -9.99 -22.64 4.28
N GLY A 10 -10.21 -23.88 4.72
CA GLY A 10 -9.14 -24.86 4.98
C GLY A 10 -8.66 -24.95 6.46
N PRO A 11 -7.70 -25.85 6.73
CA PRO A 11 -7.14 -26.09 8.06
C PRO A 11 -6.47 -24.85 8.65
N ILE A 12 -6.56 -24.64 9.97
CA ILE A 12 -6.11 -23.39 10.63
C ILE A 12 -4.61 -23.13 10.43
N GLU A 13 -3.82 -24.19 10.39
CA GLU A 13 -2.38 -24.21 10.20
C GLU A 13 -1.95 -23.67 8.83
N GLU A 14 -2.75 -23.91 7.78
CA GLU A 14 -2.43 -23.52 6.39
C GLU A 14 -3.27 -22.34 5.90
N LYS A 15 -4.34 -21.99 6.63
CA LYS A 15 -5.41 -21.09 6.22
C LYS A 15 -4.90 -19.78 5.62
N TRP A 16 -4.03 -19.09 6.35
CA TRP A 16 -3.52 -17.78 5.95
C TRP A 16 -2.44 -17.85 4.89
N GLU A 17 -1.65 -18.92 4.88
CA GLU A 17 -0.62 -19.14 3.87
C GLU A 17 -1.26 -19.40 2.50
N LYS A 18 -2.26 -20.29 2.45
CA LYS A 18 -3.06 -20.55 1.24
C LYS A 18 -3.80 -19.30 0.77
N ALA A 19 -4.49 -18.61 1.68
CA ALA A 19 -5.18 -17.37 1.35
C ALA A 19 -4.24 -16.34 0.70
N ARG A 20 -3.02 -16.19 1.23
CA ARG A 20 -2.01 -15.29 0.67
C ARG A 20 -1.54 -15.74 -0.72
N PHE A 21 -1.35 -17.04 -0.93
CA PHE A 21 -0.92 -17.58 -2.22
C PHE A 21 -1.98 -17.41 -3.31
N ASP A 22 -3.26 -17.57 -2.96
CA ASP A 22 -4.38 -17.46 -3.88
C ASP A 22 -4.72 -16.00 -4.26
N LEU A 23 -4.20 -15.02 -3.51
CA LEU A 23 -4.34 -13.61 -3.87
C LEU A 23 -3.61 -13.30 -5.17
N ARG A 24 -4.41 -13.06 -6.23
CA ARG A 24 -3.92 -12.70 -7.57
C ARG A 24 -3.03 -11.45 -7.60
N LEU A 25 -3.08 -10.62 -6.56
CA LEU A 25 -2.25 -9.42 -6.39
C LEU A 25 -0.77 -9.72 -6.18
N VAL A 26 -0.40 -10.92 -5.70
CA VAL A 26 0.97 -11.22 -5.28
C VAL A 26 1.86 -11.61 -6.47
N ASN A 27 1.29 -12.03 -7.60
CA ASN A 27 2.07 -12.43 -8.77
C ASN A 27 2.77 -11.23 -9.43
N PRO A 28 4.12 -11.24 -9.58
CA PRO A 28 4.87 -10.16 -10.21
C PRO A 28 4.39 -9.76 -11.61
N ALA A 29 3.87 -10.71 -12.40
CA ALA A 29 3.34 -10.46 -13.73
C ALA A 29 2.09 -9.55 -13.72
N ASN A 30 1.35 -9.52 -12.62
CA ASN A 30 0.13 -8.73 -12.51
C ASN A 30 0.37 -7.26 -12.15
N LYS A 31 1.58 -6.88 -11.70
CA LYS A 31 1.86 -5.52 -11.22
C LYS A 31 1.57 -4.43 -12.26
N ARG A 32 1.91 -4.68 -13.54
CA ARG A 32 1.64 -3.77 -14.67
C ARG A 32 0.16 -3.64 -15.03
N ARG A 33 -0.68 -4.58 -14.59
CA ARG A 33 -2.13 -4.57 -14.86
C ARG A 33 -2.88 -3.67 -13.91
N PHE A 34 -2.31 -3.38 -12.75
CA PHE A 34 -2.96 -2.59 -11.72
C PHE A 34 -2.44 -1.15 -11.74
N THR A 35 -3.38 -0.21 -11.69
CA THR A 35 -3.07 1.20 -11.41
C THR A 35 -3.37 1.46 -9.95
N VAL A 36 -2.37 1.91 -9.20
CA VAL A 36 -2.50 2.25 -7.79
C VAL A 36 -2.66 3.76 -7.66
N ILE A 37 -3.71 4.18 -6.95
CA ILE A 37 -3.95 5.57 -6.62
C ILE A 37 -3.47 5.81 -5.19
N VAL A 38 -2.53 6.72 -5.03
CA VAL A 38 -2.07 7.18 -3.72
C VAL A 38 -2.60 8.58 -3.50
N VAL A 39 -3.45 8.75 -2.47
CA VAL A 39 -4.01 10.05 -2.09
C VAL A 39 -3.24 10.59 -0.90
N GLY A 40 -2.61 11.74 -1.08
CA GLY A 40 -1.71 12.36 -0.12
C GLY A 40 -0.24 12.13 -0.48
N THR A 41 0.56 13.19 -0.38
CA THR A 41 1.99 13.19 -0.72
C THR A 41 2.86 13.66 0.44
N GLY A 42 2.38 13.47 1.68
CA GLY A 42 3.22 13.56 2.87
C GLY A 42 4.16 12.36 2.97
N LEU A 43 4.92 12.28 4.07
CA LEU A 43 5.93 11.23 4.28
C LEU A 43 5.44 9.82 3.91
N ALA A 44 4.29 9.39 4.46
CA ALA A 44 3.76 8.05 4.19
C ALA A 44 3.34 7.85 2.72
N GLY A 45 2.61 8.81 2.15
CA GLY A 45 2.09 8.69 0.79
C GLY A 45 3.17 8.75 -0.28
N ALA A 46 4.15 9.65 -0.12
CA ALA A 46 5.29 9.74 -1.01
C ALA A 46 6.16 8.47 -0.97
N SER A 47 6.45 7.95 0.23
CA SER A 47 7.19 6.69 0.39
C SER A 47 6.44 5.50 -0.20
N ALA A 48 5.14 5.37 0.06
CA ALA A 48 4.33 4.31 -0.51
C ALA A 48 4.28 4.37 -2.05
N ALA A 49 4.11 5.58 -2.61
CA ALA A 49 4.09 5.77 -4.06
C ALA A 49 5.42 5.38 -4.70
N ALA A 50 6.55 5.79 -4.11
CA ALA A 50 7.89 5.43 -4.59
C ALA A 50 8.13 3.92 -4.53
N THR A 51 7.90 3.29 -3.38
CA THR A 51 8.11 1.84 -3.20
C THR A 51 7.24 1.02 -4.16
N LEU A 52 5.97 1.39 -4.36
CA LEU A 52 5.09 0.68 -5.28
C LEU A 52 5.50 0.91 -6.75
N ALA A 53 5.96 2.11 -7.11
CA ALA A 53 6.50 2.37 -8.44
C ALA A 53 7.77 1.54 -8.70
N GLU A 54 8.69 1.46 -7.74
CA GLU A 54 9.90 0.61 -7.81
C GLU A 54 9.56 -0.86 -7.96
N LEU A 55 8.50 -1.33 -7.32
CA LEU A 55 8.01 -2.70 -7.49
C LEU A 55 7.46 -2.97 -8.90
N GLY A 56 7.17 -1.94 -9.69
CA GLY A 56 6.70 -2.04 -11.08
C GLY A 56 5.19 -1.81 -11.27
N TYR A 57 4.51 -1.20 -10.30
CA TYR A 57 3.11 -0.80 -10.44
C TYR A 57 2.98 0.53 -11.19
N ASN A 58 1.86 0.72 -11.89
CA ASN A 58 1.50 2.05 -12.41
C ASN A 58 0.91 2.90 -11.30
N VAL A 59 1.66 3.86 -10.76
CA VAL A 59 1.24 4.65 -9.60
C VAL A 59 0.82 6.06 -10.02
N LYS A 60 -0.36 6.50 -9.56
CA LYS A 60 -0.83 7.88 -9.66
C LYS A 60 -0.88 8.48 -8.26
N ALA A 61 0.00 9.43 -7.98
CA ALA A 61 0.03 10.16 -6.72
C ALA A 61 -0.74 11.47 -6.84
N PHE A 62 -1.69 11.68 -5.94
CA PHE A 62 -2.52 12.89 -5.88
C PHE A 62 -2.22 13.64 -4.60
N THR A 63 -2.11 14.95 -4.72
CA THR A 63 -1.94 15.85 -3.59
C THR A 63 -3.06 16.86 -3.59
N PHE A 64 -3.64 17.11 -2.42
CA PHE A 64 -4.63 18.16 -2.24
C PHE A 64 -3.96 19.54 -2.14
N HIS A 65 -2.73 19.57 -1.62
CA HIS A 65 -1.97 20.80 -1.51
C HIS A 65 -1.46 21.21 -2.89
N ASP A 66 -1.38 22.51 -3.15
CA ASP A 66 -0.72 23.07 -4.34
C ASP A 66 0.71 22.54 -4.58
N SER A 67 1.37 22.01 -3.54
CA SER A 67 2.68 21.37 -3.65
C SER A 67 2.80 20.18 -2.68
N PRO A 68 3.42 19.07 -3.12
CA PRO A 68 3.72 17.94 -2.24
C PRO A 68 4.53 18.30 -0.98
N ARG A 69 5.33 19.37 -1.05
CA ARG A 69 6.15 19.85 0.07
C ARG A 69 5.35 20.58 1.16
N ARG A 70 4.05 20.80 0.97
CA ARG A 70 3.17 21.44 1.96
C ARG A 70 2.39 20.45 2.83
N ALA A 71 2.63 19.15 2.69
CA ALA A 71 2.12 18.19 3.65
C ALA A 71 2.72 18.44 5.04
N HIS A 72 1.94 18.21 6.10
CA HIS A 72 2.34 18.51 7.48
C HIS A 72 3.64 17.81 7.91
N SER A 73 4.00 16.69 7.29
CA SER A 73 5.27 15.99 7.53
C SER A 73 6.52 16.83 7.31
N ILE A 74 6.45 17.95 6.58
CA ILE A 74 7.57 18.89 6.42
C ILE A 74 7.96 19.58 7.74
N ALA A 75 7.02 19.67 8.69
CA ALA A 75 7.21 20.32 9.97
C ALA A 75 7.75 19.37 11.06
N ALA A 76 8.16 18.13 10.71
CA ALA A 76 8.76 17.20 11.64
C ALA A 76 10.12 17.73 12.16
N GLN A 77 10.35 17.63 13.48
CA GLN A 77 11.52 18.23 14.14
C GLN A 77 12.35 17.24 14.98
N GLY A 78 11.72 16.27 15.63
CA GLY A 78 12.40 15.35 16.57
C GLY A 78 13.31 14.29 15.94
N GLY A 79 13.21 14.07 14.62
CA GLY A 79 13.95 13.02 13.91
C GLY A 79 13.14 11.73 13.69
N ILE A 80 13.82 10.69 13.19
CA ILE A 80 13.26 9.35 12.98
C ILE A 80 14.04 8.34 13.82
N ASN A 81 13.32 7.47 14.54
CA ASN A 81 13.93 6.38 15.28
C ASN A 81 14.40 5.29 14.30
N ALA A 82 15.54 4.65 14.59
CA ALA A 82 16.03 3.49 13.87
C ALA A 82 16.20 2.32 14.85
N ALA A 83 15.86 1.11 14.41
CA ALA A 83 16.05 -0.16 15.13
C ALA A 83 16.76 -1.15 14.22
#